data_AF-A0A928ZYT5-F1
#
_entry.id   AF-A0A928ZYT5-F1
#
_cell.length_a   1.000
_cell.length_b   1.000
_cell.length_c   1.000
_cell.angle_alpha   90.00
_cell.angle_beta   90.00
_cell.angle_gamma   90.00
#
_symmetry.space_group_name_H-M   'P 1'
#
loop_
_entity.id
_entity.type
_entity.pdbx_description
1 polymer ?
#
loop_
_entity_poly.entity_id
_entity_poly.type
_entity_poly.pdbx_seq_one_letter_code
_entity_poly.pdbx_strand_id
1 'polypeptide(L)'
;TKVFSLTGKVKNAGLIEVPMGISLKEIVEEMGQGAPDGAQVKAVQTGGPSGGCIPADAFDTSVDYESLKNLGSIMGSGGMIVMDEYTHMVDVAQFFMQFCMDESCGKCIPCRAGTVQLYQLLTKFKEHRATPADLEQLVLLCDVVKHTSLCGLGQAAPNPVLSTLRYFRDEYLAAMEMRSQG
;
A
#
# COMPACT_ATOMS: atom_id res chain seq x y z
N THR A 1 17.02 10.68 -14.69
CA THR A 1 16.34 9.37 -14.81
C THR A 1 16.22 8.75 -13.43
N LYS A 2 15.40 7.71 -13.28
CA LYS A 2 15.25 6.94 -12.03
C LYS A 2 15.16 5.46 -12.40
N VAL A 3 15.78 4.61 -11.59
CA VAL A 3 15.66 3.16 -11.72
C VAL A 3 14.51 2.67 -10.84
N PHE A 4 13.61 1.89 -11.43
CA PHE A 4 12.56 1.19 -10.71
C PHE A 4 12.74 -0.32 -10.80
N SER A 5 12.43 -1.01 -9.70
CA SER A 5 12.25 -2.46 -9.67
C SER A 5 10.77 -2.76 -9.78
N LEU A 6 10.33 -3.14 -10.98
CA LEU A 6 8.95 -3.48 -11.32
C LEU A 6 8.73 -4.97 -11.07
N THR A 7 7.87 -5.30 -10.12
CA THR A 7 7.61 -6.67 -9.65
C THR A 7 6.13 -6.89 -9.34
N GLY A 8 5.77 -8.07 -8.81
CA GLY A 8 4.38 -8.40 -8.46
C GLY A 8 3.64 -9.09 -9.61
N LYS A 9 2.36 -8.78 -9.77
CA LYS A 9 1.46 -9.33 -10.80
C LYS A 9 1.61 -8.59 -12.11
N VAL A 10 2.78 -8.71 -12.72
CA VAL A 10 3.15 -8.05 -13.98
C VAL A 10 3.84 -9.04 -14.91
N LYS A 11 3.56 -8.96 -16.20
CA LYS A 11 4.07 -9.93 -17.19
C LYS A 11 5.59 -9.78 -17.41
N ASN A 12 6.08 -8.56 -17.52
CA ASN A 12 7.49 -8.25 -17.66
C ASN A 12 8.02 -7.59 -16.39
N ALA A 13 8.42 -8.39 -15.41
CA ALA A 13 9.11 -7.93 -14.22
C ALA A 13 10.59 -7.65 -14.51
N GLY A 14 11.17 -6.64 -13.86
CA GLY A 14 12.58 -6.31 -14.04
C GLY A 14 12.98 -4.95 -13.51
N LEU A 15 14.25 -4.61 -13.74
CA LEU A 15 14.77 -3.26 -13.50
C LEU A 15 14.56 -2.43 -14.76
N ILE A 16 13.92 -1.28 -14.61
CA ILE A 16 13.71 -0.31 -15.69
C ILE A 16 14.33 1.02 -15.30
N GLU A 17 15.00 1.68 -16.25
CA GLU A 17 15.45 3.06 -16.10
C GLU A 17 14.57 3.95 -16.96
N VAL A 18 13.92 4.92 -16.32
CA VAL A 18 12.93 5.80 -16.97
C VAL A 18 13.22 7.27 -16.69
N PRO A 19 12.79 8.19 -17.58
CA PRO A 19 12.81 9.62 -17.26
C PRO A 19 11.87 9.92 -16.09
N MET A 20 12.23 10.93 -15.29
CA MET A 20 11.31 11.45 -14.28
C MET A 20 10.11 12.08 -14.99
N GLY A 21 8.91 11.88 -14.46
CA GLY A 21 7.66 12.40 -15.02
C GLY A 21 6.96 11.50 -16.04
N ILE A 22 7.52 10.31 -16.32
CA ILE A 22 6.81 9.25 -17.05
C ILE A 22 5.53 8.86 -16.29
N SER A 23 4.47 8.47 -16.98
CA SER A 23 3.24 8.03 -16.30
C SER A 23 3.38 6.64 -15.68
N LEU A 24 2.58 6.35 -14.65
CA LEU A 24 2.46 4.99 -14.11
C LEU A 24 1.94 4.01 -15.16
N LYS A 25 1.06 4.49 -16.06
CA LYS A 25 0.52 3.73 -17.17
C LYS A 25 1.60 3.22 -18.12
N GLU A 26 2.49 4.10 -18.57
CA GLU A 26 3.62 3.71 -19.44
C GLU A 26 4.51 2.66 -18.76
N ILE A 27 4.78 2.83 -17.47
CA ILE A 27 5.58 1.85 -16.72
C ILE A 27 4.87 0.49 -16.61
N VAL A 28 3.62 0.48 -16.18
CA VAL A 28 2.92 -0.77 -15.80
C VAL A 28 2.32 -1.47 -17.02
N GLU A 29 1.67 -0.73 -17.91
CA GLU A 29 0.94 -1.29 -19.06
C GLU A 29 1.82 -1.43 -20.29
N GLU A 30 2.71 -0.47 -20.59
CA GLU A 30 3.55 -0.54 -21.80
C GLU A 30 4.84 -1.33 -21.56
N MET A 31 5.63 -0.94 -20.55
CA MET A 31 6.90 -1.61 -20.23
C MET A 31 6.66 -2.96 -19.53
N GLY A 32 5.79 -2.96 -18.51
CA GLY A 32 5.40 -4.14 -17.75
C GLY A 32 4.47 -5.11 -18.49
N GLN A 33 3.82 -4.67 -19.57
CA GLN A 33 2.80 -5.41 -20.31
C GLN A 33 1.58 -5.84 -19.48
N GLY A 34 1.26 -5.09 -18.41
CA GLY A 34 0.11 -5.33 -17.56
C GLY A 34 0.18 -6.64 -16.75
N ALA A 35 -0.95 -7.05 -16.21
CA ALA A 35 -1.07 -8.27 -15.42
C ALA A 35 -1.05 -9.54 -16.30
N PRO A 36 -0.51 -10.67 -15.80
CA PRO A 36 -0.44 -11.92 -16.53
C PRO A 36 -1.84 -12.54 -16.77
N ASP A 37 -1.91 -13.50 -17.69
CA ASP A 37 -3.09 -14.36 -17.93
C ASP A 37 -4.41 -13.64 -18.25
N GLY A 38 -4.33 -12.41 -18.75
CA GLY A 38 -5.50 -11.60 -19.12
C GLY A 38 -6.22 -10.96 -17.93
N ALA A 39 -5.65 -11.04 -16.72
CA ALA A 39 -6.14 -10.33 -15.55
C ALA A 39 -5.97 -8.81 -15.73
N GLN A 40 -6.75 -8.02 -14.98
CA GLN A 40 -6.61 -6.57 -14.96
C GLN A 40 -5.71 -6.12 -13.81
N VAL A 41 -4.90 -5.08 -14.07
CA VAL A 41 -4.15 -4.41 -13.01
C VAL A 41 -5.12 -3.56 -12.21
N LYS A 42 -5.10 -3.73 -10.88
CA LYS A 42 -5.96 -3.01 -9.94
C LYS A 42 -5.22 -1.87 -9.25
N ALA A 43 -3.95 -2.09 -8.93
CA ALA A 43 -3.15 -1.12 -8.19
C ALA A 43 -1.65 -1.33 -8.39
N VAL A 44 -0.87 -0.31 -8.04
CA VAL A 44 0.58 -0.39 -7.87
C VAL A 44 0.99 0.22 -6.54
N GLN A 45 1.80 -0.51 -5.76
CA GLN A 45 2.47 0.03 -4.57
C GLN A 45 3.78 0.65 -5.00
N THR A 46 3.99 1.92 -4.73
CA THR A 46 5.27 2.60 -4.99
C THR A 46 5.92 3.02 -3.68
N GLY A 47 7.24 3.21 -3.65
CA GLY A 47 7.93 3.72 -2.47
C GLY A 47 8.37 2.65 -1.47
N GLY A 48 8.33 1.38 -1.88
CA GLY A 48 8.68 0.24 -1.03
C GLY A 48 7.61 -0.06 0.03
N PRO A 49 7.98 -0.78 1.11
CA PRO A 49 7.01 -1.21 2.12
C PRO A 49 6.29 -0.07 2.85
N SER A 50 6.93 1.09 3.01
CA SER A 50 6.32 2.26 3.67
C SER A 50 5.68 3.26 2.71
N GLY A 51 5.54 2.89 1.43
CA GLY A 51 4.85 3.71 0.46
C GLY A 51 3.34 3.48 0.43
N GLY A 52 2.68 3.84 -0.66
CA GLY A 52 1.22 3.76 -0.79
C GLY A 52 0.78 3.03 -2.06
N CYS A 53 -0.43 2.47 -1.99
CA CYS A 53 -1.11 1.81 -3.09
C CYS A 53 -1.85 2.85 -3.94
N ILE A 54 -1.57 2.86 -5.23
CA ILE A 54 -2.17 3.75 -6.22
C ILE A 54 -3.11 2.92 -7.11
N PRO A 55 -4.40 3.29 -7.23
CA PRO A 55 -5.35 2.54 -8.06
C PRO A 55 -5.09 2.76 -9.55
N ALA A 56 -5.52 1.80 -10.38
CA ALA A 56 -5.40 1.87 -11.84
C ALA A 56 -6.01 3.17 -12.43
N ASP A 57 -7.11 3.66 -11.86
CA ASP A 57 -7.76 4.91 -12.28
C ASP A 57 -6.87 6.16 -12.16
N ALA A 58 -5.76 6.07 -11.41
CA ALA A 58 -4.78 7.15 -11.25
C ALA A 58 -3.51 6.94 -12.10
N PHE A 59 -3.47 5.96 -13.01
CA PHE A 59 -2.25 5.60 -13.74
C PHE A 59 -1.76 6.64 -14.75
N ASP A 60 -2.62 7.57 -15.18
CA ASP A 60 -2.20 8.73 -15.98
C ASP A 60 -1.34 9.73 -15.17
N THR A 61 -1.16 9.50 -13.86
CA THR A 61 -0.35 10.34 -13.00
C THR A 61 1.15 10.20 -13.32
N SER A 62 1.81 11.34 -13.44
CA SER A 62 3.26 11.48 -13.56
C SER A 62 4.00 10.89 -12.36
N VAL A 63 5.06 10.13 -12.60
CA VAL A 63 5.95 9.57 -11.59
C VAL A 63 7.01 10.60 -11.21
N ASP A 64 6.64 11.47 -10.28
CA ASP A 64 7.50 12.44 -9.62
C ASP A 64 7.19 12.56 -8.12
N TYR A 65 8.01 13.27 -7.36
CA TYR A 65 7.91 13.33 -5.90
C TYR A 65 6.57 13.89 -5.41
N GLU A 66 6.09 14.97 -6.02
CA GLU A 66 4.88 15.67 -5.56
C GLU A 66 3.62 14.94 -6.01
N SER A 67 3.59 14.45 -7.26
CA SER A 67 2.49 13.68 -7.81
C SER A 67 2.24 12.40 -6.99
N LEU A 68 3.28 11.62 -6.68
CA LEU A 68 3.14 10.42 -5.85
C LEU A 68 2.70 10.74 -4.42
N LYS A 69 3.19 11.83 -3.84
CA LYS A 69 2.81 12.30 -2.50
C LYS A 69 1.33 12.67 -2.42
N ASN A 70 0.79 13.34 -3.44
CA ASN A 70 -0.64 13.69 -3.52
C ASN A 70 -1.55 12.46 -3.58
N LEU A 71 -1.03 11.36 -4.13
CA LEU A 71 -1.72 10.07 -4.15
C LEU A 71 -1.62 9.29 -2.83
N GLY A 72 -0.90 9.80 -1.83
CA GLY A 72 -0.68 9.10 -0.56
C GLY A 72 0.43 8.04 -0.62
N SER A 73 1.29 8.13 -1.64
CA SER A 73 2.48 7.30 -1.80
C SER A 73 3.75 8.15 -1.75
N ILE A 74 4.90 7.54 -2.04
CA ILE A 74 6.21 8.21 -2.12
C ILE A 74 7.04 7.58 -3.24
N MET A 75 8.07 8.30 -3.70
CA MET A 75 9.07 7.78 -4.64
C MET A 75 9.89 6.63 -4.01
N GLY A 76 10.30 6.81 -2.76
CA GLY A 76 11.11 5.85 -1.99
C GLY A 76 12.36 5.36 -2.73
N SER A 77 12.69 4.08 -2.55
CA SER A 77 13.85 3.44 -3.17
C SER A 77 13.69 3.13 -4.67
N GLY A 78 12.48 3.28 -5.23
CA GLY A 78 12.15 2.85 -6.60
C GLY A 78 11.55 1.44 -6.68
N GLY A 79 11.07 0.86 -5.59
CA GLY A 79 10.27 -0.38 -5.66
C GLY A 79 8.86 -0.11 -6.16
N MET A 80 8.39 -0.88 -7.14
CA MET A 80 7.02 -0.90 -7.65
C MET A 80 6.48 -2.33 -7.63
N ILE A 81 5.38 -2.56 -6.91
CA ILE A 81 4.73 -3.87 -6.82
C ILE A 81 3.34 -3.74 -7.43
N VAL A 82 3.14 -4.39 -8.57
CA VAL A 82 1.87 -4.42 -9.30
C VAL A 82 0.94 -5.47 -8.68
N MET A 83 -0.34 -5.13 -8.56
CA MET A 83 -1.38 -5.97 -7.99
C MET A 83 -2.51 -6.12 -9.01
N ASP A 84 -3.03 -7.34 -9.15
CA ASP A 84 -4.15 -7.67 -10.02
C ASP A 84 -5.50 -7.54 -9.29
N GLU A 85 -6.59 -7.69 -10.04
CA GLU A 85 -7.97 -7.65 -9.55
C GLU A 85 -8.28 -8.69 -8.45
N TYR A 86 -7.53 -9.80 -8.39
CA TYR A 86 -7.67 -10.86 -7.40
C TYR A 86 -6.95 -10.56 -6.08
N THR A 87 -6.13 -9.52 -6.04
CA THR A 87 -5.36 -9.16 -4.85
C THR A 87 -6.25 -8.40 -3.85
N HIS A 88 -6.37 -8.94 -2.63
CA HIS A 88 -7.09 -8.30 -1.53
C HIS A 88 -6.25 -7.21 -0.88
N MET A 89 -6.75 -5.97 -0.86
CA MET A 89 -5.96 -4.81 -0.42
C MET A 89 -5.76 -4.76 1.09
N VAL A 90 -6.65 -5.40 1.87
CA VAL A 90 -6.46 -5.61 3.32
C VAL A 90 -5.24 -6.50 3.58
N ASP A 91 -5.05 -7.56 2.80
CA ASP A 91 -3.89 -8.46 2.91
C ASP A 91 -2.59 -7.74 2.55
N VAL A 92 -2.63 -6.90 1.51
CA VAL A 92 -1.50 -6.06 1.10
C VAL A 92 -1.11 -5.09 2.21
N ALA A 93 -2.10 -4.38 2.78
CA ALA A 93 -1.87 -3.45 3.88
C ALA A 93 -1.28 -4.16 5.11
N GLN A 94 -1.81 -5.35 5.44
CA GLN A 94 -1.29 -6.18 6.53
C GLN A 94 0.16 -6.62 6.27
N PHE A 95 0.47 -7.10 5.06
CA PHE A 95 1.80 -7.55 4.67
C PHE A 95 2.85 -6.44 4.84
N PHE A 96 2.57 -5.24 4.33
CA PHE A 96 3.49 -4.12 4.49
C PHE A 96 3.56 -3.59 5.92
N MET A 97 2.46 -3.63 6.67
CA MET A 97 2.47 -3.28 8.09
C MET A 97 3.33 -4.26 8.91
N GLN A 98 3.26 -5.56 8.62
CA GLN A 98 4.13 -6.57 9.24
C GLN A 98 5.60 -6.24 9.00
N PHE A 99 5.98 -5.92 7.76
CA PHE A 99 7.35 -5.49 7.45
C PHE A 99 7.76 -4.25 8.28
N CYS A 100 6.93 -3.20 8.30
CA CYS A 100 7.23 -1.98 9.05
C CYS A 100 7.29 -2.21 10.58
N MET A 101 6.52 -3.17 11.09
CA MET A 101 6.57 -3.62 12.47
C MET A 101 7.89 -4.32 12.78
N ASP A 102 8.30 -5.27 11.93
CA ASP A 102 9.52 -6.07 12.11
C ASP A 102 10.80 -5.22 11.96
N GLU A 103 10.79 -4.26 11.03
CA GLU A 103 11.90 -3.33 10.78
C GLU A 103 11.89 -2.10 11.70
N SER A 104 11.00 -2.06 12.69
CA SER A 104 10.98 -0.98 13.68
C SER A 104 12.18 -1.11 14.62
N CYS A 105 12.99 -0.05 14.73
CA CYS A 105 14.07 0.01 15.70
C CYS A 105 13.60 0.12 17.16
N GLY A 106 12.29 0.24 17.40
CA GLY A 106 11.69 0.24 18.74
C GLY A 106 11.91 1.53 19.57
N LYS A 107 12.54 2.56 19.01
CA LYS A 107 12.94 3.76 19.77
C LYS A 107 11.78 4.62 20.26
N CYS A 108 10.80 4.92 19.40
CA CYS A 108 9.65 5.75 19.77
C CYS A 108 8.40 4.89 20.00
N ILE A 109 7.66 5.20 21.06
CA ILE A 109 6.43 4.50 21.45
C ILE A 109 5.39 4.47 20.31
N PRO A 110 5.06 5.59 19.64
CA PRO A 110 4.04 5.57 18.60
C PRO A 110 4.37 4.60 17.47
N CYS A 111 5.62 4.56 16.99
CA CYS A 111 6.02 3.55 16.00
C CYS A 111 6.02 2.13 16.60
N ARG A 112 6.77 1.90 17.70
CA ARG A 112 6.97 0.55 18.26
C ARG A 112 5.67 -0.15 18.64
N ALA A 113 4.76 0.55 19.32
CA ALA A 113 3.51 -0.02 19.78
C ALA A 113 2.39 0.14 18.75
N GLY A 114 2.40 1.25 18.00
CA GLY A 114 1.36 1.53 17.02
C GLY A 114 1.40 0.59 15.82
N THR A 115 2.57 0.23 15.30
CA THR A 115 2.64 -0.74 14.18
C THR A 115 2.15 -2.12 14.58
N VAL A 116 2.42 -2.57 15.81
CA VAL A 116 1.89 -3.82 16.37
C VAL A 116 0.36 -3.78 16.46
N GLN A 117 -0.20 -2.69 16.99
CA GLN A 117 -1.65 -2.53 17.09
C GLN A 117 -2.32 -2.41 15.72
N LEU A 118 -1.71 -1.69 14.76
CA LEU A 118 -2.19 -1.62 13.39
C LEU A 118 -2.21 -2.99 12.72
N TYR A 119 -1.14 -3.78 12.88
CA TYR A 119 -1.08 -5.16 12.38
C TYR A 119 -2.20 -6.02 12.98
N GLN A 120 -2.41 -5.95 14.30
CA GLN A 120 -3.48 -6.70 14.98
C GLN A 120 -4.88 -6.30 14.51
N LEU A 121 -5.14 -5.01 14.26
CA LEU A 121 -6.39 -4.54 13.70
C LEU A 121 -6.60 -5.09 12.29
N LEU A 122 -5.58 -5.00 11.42
CA LEU A 122 -5.63 -5.57 10.07
C LEU A 122 -5.86 -7.09 10.07
N THR A 123 -5.31 -7.81 11.05
CA THR A 123 -5.60 -9.24 11.26
C THR A 123 -7.07 -9.49 11.57
N LYS A 124 -7.74 -8.63 12.35
CA LYS A 124 -9.20 -8.75 12.54
C LYS A 124 -9.97 -8.59 11.23
N PHE A 125 -9.56 -7.66 10.36
CA PHE A 125 -10.20 -7.49 9.05
C PHE A 125 -10.01 -8.74 8.20
N LYS A 126 -8.77 -9.23 8.10
CA LYS A 126 -8.45 -10.46 7.34
C LYS A 126 -9.24 -11.69 7.81
N GLU A 127 -9.49 -11.79 9.12
CA GLU A 127 -10.24 -12.90 9.70
C GLU A 127 -11.76 -12.70 9.71
N HIS A 128 -12.27 -11.62 9.11
CA HIS A 128 -13.69 -11.26 9.12
C HIS A 128 -14.29 -11.08 10.52
N ARG A 129 -13.49 -10.55 11.46
CA ARG A 129 -13.89 -10.28 12.85
C ARG A 129 -13.83 -8.80 13.23
N ALA A 130 -13.51 -7.93 12.27
CA ALA A 130 -13.44 -6.50 12.48
C ALA A 130 -14.84 -5.88 12.61
N THR A 131 -14.96 -4.89 13.48
CA THR A 131 -16.18 -4.12 13.71
C THR A 131 -16.04 -2.69 13.19
N PRO A 132 -17.13 -1.92 13.05
CA PRO A 132 -17.03 -0.50 12.72
C PRO A 132 -16.13 0.29 13.68
N ALA A 133 -16.12 -0.06 14.98
CA ALA A 133 -15.23 0.54 15.96
C ALA A 133 -13.74 0.22 15.69
N ASP A 134 -13.44 -0.98 15.21
CA ASP A 134 -12.07 -1.35 14.81
C ASP A 134 -11.61 -0.53 13.59
N LEU A 135 -12.50 -0.21 12.65
CA LEU A 135 -12.20 0.64 11.49
C LEU A 135 -11.89 2.08 11.92
N GLU A 136 -12.68 2.64 12.82
CA GLU A 136 -12.42 3.97 13.39
C GLU A 136 -11.08 3.98 14.15
N GLN A 137 -10.83 2.96 14.96
CA GLN A 137 -9.55 2.82 15.68
C GLN A 137 -8.36 2.68 14.73
N LEU A 138 -8.50 1.92 13.64
CA LEU A 138 -7.47 1.76 12.62
C LEU A 138 -7.09 3.11 12.01
N VAL A 139 -8.08 3.91 11.59
CA VAL A 139 -7.85 5.24 11.01
C VAL A 139 -7.17 6.18 12.01
N LEU A 140 -7.69 6.26 13.25
CA LEU A 140 -7.12 7.10 14.30
C LEU A 140 -5.67 6.72 14.61
N LEU A 141 -5.39 5.42 14.72
CA LEU A 141 -4.05 4.94 15.03
C LEU A 141 -3.07 5.21 13.87
N CYS A 142 -3.52 5.10 12.61
CA CYS A 142 -2.70 5.50 11.47
C CYS A 142 -2.27 6.98 11.57
N ASP A 143 -3.20 7.86 11.94
CA ASP A 143 -2.92 9.30 12.12
C ASP A 143 -1.90 9.54 13.25
N VAL A 144 -2.10 8.90 14.41
CA VAL A 144 -1.18 8.99 15.54
C VAL A 144 0.23 8.53 15.15
N VAL A 145 0.35 7.34 14.53
CA VAL A 145 1.66 6.79 14.14
C VAL A 145 2.35 7.70 13.14
N LYS A 146 1.60 8.22 12.15
CA LYS A 146 2.12 9.11 11.10
C LYS A 146 2.66 10.42 11.65
N HIS A 147 1.93 11.05 12.57
CA HIS A 147 2.25 12.40 13.03
C HIS A 147 3.15 12.47 14.27
N THR A 148 3.24 11.38 15.05
CA THR A 148 3.97 11.39 16.33
C THR A 148 5.23 10.52 16.34
N SER A 149 5.49 9.76 15.27
CA SER A 149 6.74 9.00 15.12
C SER A 149 7.96 9.88 14.87
N LEU A 150 9.10 9.48 15.43
CA LEU A 150 10.34 10.28 15.40
C LEU A 150 11.07 10.28 14.04
N CYS A 151 10.91 9.25 13.21
CA CYS A 151 11.68 9.07 11.98
C CYS A 151 10.78 8.78 10.78
N GLY A 152 11.34 8.93 9.57
CA GLY A 152 10.62 8.72 8.32
C GLY A 152 9.98 7.34 8.18
N LEU A 153 10.60 6.26 8.69
CA LEU A 153 10.00 4.92 8.69
C LEU A 153 8.69 4.92 9.48
N GLY A 154 8.70 5.40 10.73
CA GLY A 154 7.50 5.41 11.57
C GLY A 154 6.43 6.35 11.03
N GLN A 155 6.81 7.50 10.47
CA GLN A 155 5.87 8.43 9.84
C GLN A 155 5.23 7.86 8.57
N ALA A 156 5.96 7.04 7.81
CA ALA A 156 5.49 6.46 6.56
C ALA A 156 4.87 5.07 6.73
N ALA A 157 5.10 4.36 7.84
CA ALA A 157 4.57 3.02 8.10
C ALA A 157 3.03 2.89 7.90
N PRO A 158 2.20 3.90 8.22
CA PRO A 158 0.76 3.83 7.97
C PRO A 158 0.34 4.05 6.52
N ASN A 159 1.23 4.47 5.62
CA ASN A 159 0.86 4.83 4.24
C ASN A 159 0.19 3.69 3.45
N PRO A 160 0.62 2.41 3.53
CA PRO A 160 -0.08 1.31 2.86
C PRO A 160 -1.52 1.18 3.34
N VAL A 161 -1.76 1.35 4.64
CA VAL A 161 -3.10 1.29 5.25
C VAL A 161 -3.95 2.49 4.85
N LEU A 162 -3.39 3.70 4.94
CA LEU A 162 -4.11 4.95 4.60
C LEU A 162 -4.49 5.00 3.12
N SER A 163 -3.57 4.60 2.23
CA SER A 163 -3.84 4.58 0.79
C SER A 163 -4.86 3.51 0.41
N THR A 164 -4.79 2.32 0.99
CA THR A 164 -5.79 1.27 0.74
C THR A 164 -7.15 1.61 1.33
N LEU A 165 -7.22 2.24 2.51
CA LEU A 165 -8.47 2.79 3.04
C LEU A 165 -9.06 3.90 2.18
N ARG A 166 -8.22 4.71 1.51
CA ARG A 166 -8.65 5.80 0.64
C ARG A 166 -9.27 5.29 -0.66
N TYR A 167 -8.64 4.31 -1.31
CA TYR A 167 -9.02 3.89 -2.66
C TYR A 167 -9.80 2.57 -2.71
N PHE A 168 -9.68 1.74 -1.68
CA PHE A 168 -10.26 0.39 -1.63
C PHE A 168 -11.07 0.18 -0.34
N ARG A 169 -11.76 1.24 0.11
CA ARG A 169 -12.56 1.21 1.35
C ARG A 169 -13.59 0.08 1.34
N ASP A 170 -14.18 -0.20 0.18
CA ASP A 170 -15.19 -1.24 0.03
C ASP A 170 -14.68 -2.63 0.41
N GLU A 171 -13.39 -2.92 0.23
CA GLU A 171 -12.80 -4.19 0.67
C GLU A 171 -12.68 -4.28 2.19
N TYR A 172 -12.45 -3.16 2.88
CA TYR A 172 -12.51 -3.12 4.34
C TYR A 172 -13.94 -3.31 4.83
N LEU A 173 -14.92 -2.73 4.15
CA LEU A 173 -16.33 -2.90 4.49
C LEU A 173 -16.77 -4.36 4.29
N ALA A 174 -16.46 -4.95 3.13
CA ALA A 174 -16.73 -6.35 2.84
C ALA A 174 -16.00 -7.29 3.81
N ALA A 175 -14.79 -6.94 4.26
CA ALA A 175 -14.06 -7.71 5.26
C ALA A 175 -14.75 -7.69 6.64
N MET A 176 -15.58 -6.69 6.96
CA MET A 176 -16.37 -6.66 8.22
C MET A 176 -17.71 -7.40 8.12
N GLU A 177 -18.20 -7.66 6.90
CA GLU A 177 -19.46 -8.38 6.72
C GLU A 177 -19.27 -9.86 7.10
N MET A 178 -20.15 -10.37 7.98
CA MET A 178 -20.15 -11.78 8.32
C MET A 178 -20.44 -12.60 7.06
N ARG A 179 -19.53 -13.48 6.66
CA ARG A 179 -19.88 -14.58 5.75
C ARG A 179 -20.93 -15.43 6.46
N SER A 180 -22.18 -15.32 6.02
CA SER A 180 -23.19 -16.33 6.27
C SER A 180 -22.70 -17.63 5.62
N GLN A 181 -21.94 -18.43 6.38
CA GLN A 181 -21.56 -19.78 5.96
C GLN A 181 -22.84 -20.62 5.96
N GLY A 182 -23.26 -21.01 4.77
CA GLY A 182 -24.13 -22.18 4.57
C GLY A 182 -23.30 -23.46 4.62
#